data_AF-A0A7X6VG37-F1
#
_entry.id   AF-A0A7X6VG37-F1
#
_cell.length_a   1.000
_cell.length_b   1.000
_cell.length_c   1.000
_cell.angle_alpha   90.00
_cell.angle_beta   90.00
_cell.angle_gamma   90.00
#
_symmetry.space_group_name_H-M   'P 1'
#
loop_
_entity.id
_entity.type
_entity.pdbx_description
1 polymer ?
#
loop_
_entity_poly.entity_id
_entity_poly.type
_entity_poly.pdbx_seq_one_letter_code
_entity_poly.pdbx_strand_id
1 'polypeptide(L)'
;MLKCVDLKCEYLRFPLGIDESHTRFSWKLESSGQNVFQTSYRIQCDSVWDTGIVKSEDSMGIVYSGTELEPCTRYNYKATV
;
A
#
# COMPACT_ATOMS: atom_id res chain seq x y z
N MET A 1 18.58 6.91 -5.62
CA MET A 1 17.25 7.43 -5.23
C MET A 1 16.39 6.25 -4.84
N LEU A 2 15.75 6.29 -3.67
CA LEU A 2 14.81 5.25 -3.22
C LEU A 2 13.45 5.47 -3.89
N LYS A 3 12.86 4.42 -4.44
CA LYS A 3 11.54 4.45 -5.09
C LYS A 3 10.67 3.33 -4.57
N CYS A 4 9.40 3.64 -4.33
CA CYS A 4 8.35 2.64 -4.14
C CYS A 4 7.85 2.17 -5.50
N VAL A 5 7.92 0.87 -5.76
CA VAL A 5 7.53 0.24 -7.04
C VAL A 5 6.71 -1.03 -6.79
N ASP A 6 6.06 -1.55 -7.83
CA ASP A 6 5.32 -2.82 -7.77
C ASP A 6 4.29 -2.87 -6.62
N LEU A 7 3.55 -1.76 -6.42
CA LEU A 7 2.46 -1.70 -5.45
C LEU A 7 1.36 -2.68 -5.83
N LYS A 8 0.93 -3.46 -4.83
CA LYS A 8 -0.05 -4.52 -4.97
C LYS A 8 -1.09 -4.43 -3.85
N CYS A 9 -2.30 -4.84 -4.18
CA CYS A 9 -3.36 -5.14 -3.24
C CYS A 9 -3.67 -6.64 -3.34
N GLU A 10 -3.71 -7.34 -2.20
CA GLU A 10 -3.83 -8.80 -2.14
C GLU A 10 -2.85 -9.52 -3.08
N TYR A 11 -1.61 -9.02 -3.11
CA TYR A 11 -0.51 -9.53 -3.94
C TYR A 11 -0.72 -9.44 -5.47
N LEU A 12 -1.73 -8.68 -5.90
CA LEU A 12 -2.09 -8.43 -7.30
C LEU A 12 -1.89 -6.94 -7.66
N ARG A 13 -1.47 -6.64 -8.91
CA ARG A 13 -1.20 -5.25 -9.35
C ARG A 13 -2.47 -4.44 -9.66
N PHE A 14 -3.48 -5.10 -10.21
CA PHE A 14 -4.76 -4.48 -10.58
C PHE A 14 -5.88 -5.48 -10.30
N PRO A 15 -6.11 -5.83 -9.02
CA PRO A 15 -7.13 -6.79 -8.70
C PRO A 15 -8.52 -6.27 -9.07
N LEU A 16 -9.41 -7.20 -9.44
CA LEU A 16 -10.82 -6.96 -9.71
C LEU A 16 -11.62 -7.96 -8.86
N GLY A 17 -12.70 -7.51 -8.24
CA GLY A 17 -13.59 -8.38 -7.45
C GLY A 17 -12.94 -8.93 -6.18
N ILE A 18 -12.30 -8.06 -5.39
CA ILE A 18 -11.78 -8.44 -4.08
C ILE A 18 -12.89 -8.25 -3.04
N ASP A 19 -13.32 -9.34 -2.43
CA ASP A 19 -14.33 -9.35 -1.36
C ASP A 19 -13.69 -9.46 0.05
N GLU A 20 -12.36 -9.40 0.14
CA GLU A 20 -11.64 -9.42 1.42
C GLU A 20 -11.76 -8.07 2.13
N SER A 21 -12.39 -8.03 3.30
CA SER A 21 -12.57 -6.81 4.08
C SER A 21 -11.24 -6.31 4.66
N HIS A 22 -10.29 -7.22 4.94
CA HIS A 22 -8.96 -6.91 5.44
C HIS A 22 -7.91 -6.98 4.33
N THR A 23 -8.15 -6.25 3.24
CA THR A 23 -7.23 -6.20 2.11
C THR A 23 -5.84 -5.71 2.51
N ARG A 24 -4.81 -6.36 1.97
CA ARG A 24 -3.40 -6.14 2.30
C ARG A 24 -2.67 -5.47 1.16
N PHE A 25 -1.95 -4.43 1.48
CA PHE A 25 -1.05 -3.73 0.58
C PHE A 25 0.38 -4.21 0.72
N SER A 26 1.09 -4.29 -0.39
CA SER A 26 2.52 -4.60 -0.40
C SER A 26 3.20 -3.86 -1.54
N TRP A 27 4.44 -3.43 -1.34
CA TRP A 27 5.26 -2.79 -2.37
C TRP A 27 6.71 -3.24 -2.27
N LYS A 28 7.47 -2.92 -3.31
CA LYS A 28 8.92 -3.13 -3.37
C LYS A 28 9.64 -1.79 -3.32
N LEU A 29 10.88 -1.86 -2.85
CA LEU A 29 11.82 -0.74 -2.89
C LEU A 29 12.80 -0.96 -4.04
N GLU A 30 13.00 0.07 -4.85
CA GLU A 30 14.04 0.13 -5.87
C GLU A 30 15.03 1.24 -5.49
N SER A 31 16.32 0.92 -5.49
CA SER A 31 17.38 1.89 -5.22
C SER A 31 18.66 1.51 -5.95
N SER A 32 19.45 2.52 -6.32
CA SER A 32 20.80 2.36 -6.85
C SER A 32 21.87 2.24 -5.76
N GLY A 33 21.50 2.41 -4.49
CA GLY A 33 22.40 2.31 -3.34
C GLY A 33 22.39 0.93 -2.69
N GLN A 34 23.39 0.65 -1.87
CA GLN A 34 23.46 -0.56 -1.03
C GLN A 34 22.92 -0.28 0.38
N ASN A 35 22.43 -1.32 1.06
CA ASN A 35 21.90 -1.24 2.42
C ASN A 35 20.81 -0.18 2.59
N VAL A 36 19.91 -0.07 1.60
CA VAL A 36 18.81 0.90 1.61
C VAL A 36 17.55 0.24 2.14
N PHE A 37 16.95 0.87 3.14
CA PHE A 37 15.68 0.48 3.74
C PHE A 37 14.79 1.72 3.89
N GLN A 38 13.48 1.53 3.87
CA GLN A 38 12.53 2.57 4.24
C GLN A 38 12.50 2.72 5.76
N THR A 39 12.20 3.92 6.26
CA THR A 39 12.03 4.18 7.70
C THR A 39 10.62 4.57 8.07
N SER A 40 9.80 4.84 7.05
CA SER A 40 8.40 5.14 7.18
C SER A 40 7.67 4.84 5.89
N TYR A 41 6.34 4.76 5.97
CA TYR A 41 5.49 4.76 4.80
C TYR A 41 4.23 5.60 5.03
N ARG A 42 3.55 5.92 3.93
CA ARG A 42 2.17 6.41 3.93
C ARG A 42 1.40 5.77 2.78
N ILE A 43 0.24 5.21 3.07
CA ILE A 43 -0.72 4.73 2.08
C ILE A 43 -1.91 5.68 2.07
N GLN A 44 -2.33 6.06 0.87
CA GLN A 44 -3.55 6.84 0.66
C GLN A 44 -4.43 6.08 -0.32
N CYS A 45 -5.68 5.83 0.06
CA CYS A 45 -6.69 5.18 -0.76
C CYS A 45 -7.89 6.12 -0.87
N ASP A 46 -8.00 6.79 -2.03
CA ASP A 46 -8.95 7.88 -2.30
C ASP A 46 -9.20 8.76 -1.06
N SER A 47 -10.47 8.94 -0.66
CA SER A 47 -10.87 9.65 0.57
C SER A 47 -11.24 8.72 1.71
N VAL A 48 -11.16 7.39 1.51
CA VAL A 48 -11.61 6.39 2.49
C VAL A 48 -10.52 6.00 3.48
N TRP A 49 -9.26 6.24 3.13
CA TRP A 49 -8.15 5.90 4.01
C TRP A 49 -6.89 6.71 3.76
N ASP A 50 -6.26 7.10 4.86
CA ASP A 50 -4.92 7.68 4.89
C ASP A 50 -4.23 7.20 6.17
N THR A 51 -3.10 6.51 6.04
CA THR A 51 -2.36 6.02 7.21
C THR A 51 -1.67 7.14 7.98
N GLY A 52 -1.53 8.34 7.38
CA GLY A 52 -0.51 9.29 7.78
C GLY A 52 0.89 8.70 7.60
N ILE A 53 1.89 9.33 8.23
CA ILE A 53 3.25 8.80 8.24
C ILE A 53 3.35 7.75 9.34
N VAL A 54 3.53 6.49 8.94
CA VAL A 54 3.78 5.37 9.86
C VAL A 54 5.27 5.12 9.91
N LYS A 55 5.88 5.18 11.11
CA LYS A 55 7.29 4.81 11.32
C LYS A 55 7.42 3.29 11.36
N SER A 56 7.69 2.68 10.22
CA SER A 56 7.96 1.25 10.08
C SER A 56 8.82 0.99 8.84
N GLU A 57 9.59 -0.09 8.89
CA GLU A 57 10.34 -0.64 7.76
C GLU A 57 9.50 -1.65 6.94
N ASP A 58 8.29 -2.00 7.39
CA ASP A 58 7.41 -2.97 6.75
C ASP A 58 6.91 -2.50 5.38
N SER A 59 6.99 -3.38 4.38
CA SER A 59 6.48 -3.12 3.02
C SER A 59 5.52 -4.19 2.51
N MET A 60 5.11 -5.13 3.37
CA MET A 60 4.34 -6.29 2.98
C MET A 60 3.24 -6.57 3.99
N GLY A 61 2.06 -6.93 3.48
CA GLY A 61 0.93 -7.33 4.32
C GLY A 61 0.30 -6.19 5.11
N ILE A 62 0.47 -4.93 4.69
CA ILE A 62 -0.11 -3.77 5.40
C ILE A 62 -1.62 -3.80 5.23
N VAL A 63 -2.33 -4.10 6.32
CA VAL A 63 -3.78 -4.28 6.32
C VAL A 63 -4.46 -2.93 6.20
N TYR A 64 -5.45 -2.85 5.30
CA TYR A 64 -6.37 -1.73 5.18
C TYR A 64 -7.09 -1.50 6.51
N SER A 65 -7.03 -0.26 7.01
CA SER A 65 -7.65 0.15 8.28
C SER A 65 -8.53 1.40 8.15
N GLY A 66 -8.99 1.67 6.92
CA GLY A 66 -9.86 2.81 6.62
C GLY A 66 -11.34 2.50 6.86
N THR A 67 -12.19 3.33 6.28
CA THR A 67 -13.64 3.12 6.32
C THR A 67 -14.03 1.89 5.49
N GLU A 68 -15.19 1.30 5.79
CA GLU A 68 -15.72 0.16 5.04
C GLU A 68 -15.74 0.41 3.53
N LEU A 69 -15.40 -0.63 2.75
CA LEU A 69 -15.35 -0.57 1.29
C LEU A 69 -16.71 -0.94 0.73
N GLU A 70 -17.16 -0.19 -0.27
CA GLU A 70 -18.44 -0.40 -0.93
C GLU A 70 -18.34 -1.49 -2.00
N PRO A 71 -19.38 -2.34 -2.15
CA PRO A 71 -19.45 -3.32 -3.22
C PRO A 71 -19.31 -2.68 -4.60
N CYS A 72 -18.76 -3.43 -5.57
CA CYS A 72 -18.64 -3.02 -6.97
C CYS A 72 -17.96 -1.65 -7.20
N THR A 73 -17.11 -1.21 -6.26
CA THR A 73 -16.48 0.11 -6.29
C THR A 73 -14.99 0.00 -6.60
N ARG A 74 -14.50 0.87 -7.48
CA ARG A 74 -13.08 0.98 -7.78
C ARG A 74 -12.44 1.99 -6.85
N TYR A 75 -11.38 1.56 -6.17
CA TYR A 75 -10.55 2.42 -5.35
C TYR A 75 -9.18 2.63 -5.99
N ASN A 76 -8.67 3.87 -5.94
CA ASN A 76 -7.31 4.20 -6.31
C ASN A 76 -6.47 4.37 -5.05
N TYR A 77 -5.26 3.82 -5.09
CA TYR A 77 -4.35 3.88 -3.96
C TYR A 77 -2.92 4.14 -4.41
N LYS A 78 -2.15 4.76 -3.52
CA LYS A 78 -0.72 5.01 -3.68
C LYS A 78 0.00 4.78 -2.36
N ALA A 79 1.25 4.35 -2.46
CA ALA A 79 2.17 4.22 -1.33
C ALA A 79 3.39 5.10 -1.57
N THR A 80 3.83 5.77 -0.51
CA THR A 80 5.06 6.59 -0.48
C THR A 80 5.91 6.17 0.70
N VAL A 81 7.23 6.22 0.53
CA VAL A 81 8.24 5.75 1.49
C VAL A 81 9.31 6.80 1.72
#